data_AF-A0A353LTJ2-F1
#
_entry.id   AF-A0A353LTJ2-F1
#
_cell.length_a   1.000
_cell.length_b   1.000
_cell.length_c   1.000
_cell.angle_alpha   90.00
_cell.angle_beta   90.00
_cell.angle_gamma   90.00
#
_symmetry.space_group_name_H-M   'P 1'
#
loop_
_entity.id
_entity.type
_entity.pdbx_description
1 polymer ?
#
loop_
_entity_poly.entity_id
_entity_poly.type
_entity_poly.pdbx_seq_one_letter_code
_entity_poly.pdbx_strand_id
1 'polypeptide(L)' 'MPDLLLELFSEEIPARMQARAADDLRRLVCDGLGAAELAFGKTEVYATPRRLCLHVTDIPAVQPDRKQERKG' A
#
# COMPACT_ATOMS: atom_id res chain seq x y z
N MET A 1 5.92 -15.88 -3.25
CA MET A 1 5.51 -15.02 -2.12
C MET A 1 4.13 -14.47 -2.44
N PRO A 2 3.21 -14.27 -1.48
CA PRO A 2 1.88 -13.76 -1.77
C PRO A 2 1.89 -12.30 -2.27
N ASP A 3 0.81 -11.92 -2.92
CA ASP A 3 0.55 -10.56 -3.36
C ASP A 3 -0.44 -9.86 -2.41
N LEU A 4 -0.23 -8.56 -2.20
CA LEU A 4 -1.19 -7.69 -1.53
C LEU A 4 -2.03 -6.95 -2.58
N LEU A 5 -3.34 -7.17 -2.53
CA LEU A 5 -4.32 -6.40 -3.27
C LEU A 5 -5.12 -5.54 -2.29
N LEU A 6 -5.08 -4.23 -2.46
CA LEU A 6 -5.86 -3.27 -1.69
C LEU A 6 -6.75 -2.46 -2.63
N GLU A 7 -8.03 -2.39 -2.31
CA GLU A 7 -9.01 -1.61 -3.05
C GLU A 7 -9.79 -0.70 -2.09
N LEU A 8 -9.86 0.58 -2.44
CA LEU A 8 -10.66 1.58 -1.75
C LEU A 8 -11.78 2.03 -2.68
N PHE A 9 -13.01 1.96 -2.18
CA PHE A 9 -14.19 2.47 -2.87
C PHE A 9 -14.54 3.87 -2.38
N SER A 10 -14.95 4.74 -3.31
CA SER A 10 -15.43 6.10 -3.03
C SER A 10 -16.77 6.35 -3.72
N GLU A 11 -17.53 7.30 -3.18
CA GLU A 11 -18.73 7.82 -3.86
C GLU A 11 -18.33 8.50 -5.17
N GLU A 12 -17.33 9.39 -5.13
CA GLU A 12 -16.71 10.04 -6.28
C GLU A 12 -15.23 10.35 -5.98
N ILE A 13 -14.39 10.28 -7.01
CA ILE A 13 -13.01 10.77 -7.02
C ILE A 13 -12.91 11.75 -8.19
N PRO A 14 -12.80 13.07 -7.92
CA PRO A 14 -12.70 14.07 -8.98
C PRO A 14 -11.58 13.74 -9.96
N ALA A 15 -11.81 13.90 -11.26
CA ALA A 15 -10.86 13.52 -12.31
C ALA A 15 -9.44 14.08 -12.08
N ARG A 16 -9.34 15.35 -11.66
CA ARG A 16 -8.06 16.02 -11.34
C ARG A 16 -7.30 15.41 -10.16
N MET A 17 -7.97 14.64 -9.31
CA MET A 17 -7.40 14.02 -8.10
C MET A 17 -7.01 12.56 -8.31
N GLN A 18 -7.54 11.87 -9.32
CA GLN A 18 -7.39 10.42 -9.49
C GLN A 18 -5.92 9.98 -9.56
N ALA A 19 -5.12 10.60 -10.45
CA ALA A 19 -3.71 10.27 -10.60
C ALA A 19 -2.92 10.51 -9.30
N ARG A 20 -3.09 11.70 -8.70
CA ARG A 20 -2.44 12.03 -7.43
C ARG A 20 -2.85 11.08 -6.30
N ALA A 21 -4.14 10.74 -6.20
CA ALA A 21 -4.63 9.86 -5.16
C ALA A 21 -4.09 8.43 -5.29
N ALA A 22 -3.91 7.95 -6.52
CA ALA A 22 -3.24 6.68 -6.80
C ALA A 22 -1.76 6.72 -6.37
N ASP A 23 -1.04 7.80 -6.73
CA ASP A 23 0.36 7.99 -6.34
C ASP A 23 0.53 8.12 -4.83
N ASP A 24 -0.36 8.87 -4.16
CA ASP A 24 -0.37 9.03 -2.71
C ASP A 24 -0.67 7.69 -2.01
N LEU A 25 -1.62 6.88 -2.53
CA LEU A 25 -1.88 5.53 -2.02
C LEU A 25 -0.64 4.64 -2.14
N ARG A 26 0.01 4.63 -3.31
CA ARG A 26 1.26 3.90 -3.52
C ARG A 26 2.31 4.29 -2.50
N ARG A 27 2.57 5.60 -2.38
CA ARG A 27 3.60 6.14 -1.49
C ARG A 27 3.32 5.76 -0.04
N LEU A 28 2.10 6.02 0.46
CA LEU A 28 1.75 5.76 1.86
C LEU A 28 1.85 4.28 2.22
N VAL A 29 1.43 3.37 1.33
CA VAL A 29 1.54 1.94 1.59
C VAL A 29 2.99 1.46 1.51
N CYS A 30 3.77 1.88 0.50
CA CYS A 30 5.19 1.54 0.41
C CYS A 30 5.99 2.06 1.62
N ASP A 31 5.73 3.29 2.06
CA ASP A 31 6.35 3.88 3.26
C ASP A 31 6.01 3.03 4.49
N GLY A 32 4.75 2.60 4.62
CA GLY A 32 4.29 1.72 5.71
C GLY A 32 4.94 0.33 5.68
N LEU A 33 5.04 -0.29 4.51
CA LEU A 33 5.74 -1.59 4.33
C LEU A 33 7.22 -1.46 4.71
N GLY A 34 7.89 -0.39 4.28
CA GLY A 34 9.27 -0.11 4.64
C GLY A 34 9.46 0.11 6.14
N ALA A 35 8.56 0.86 6.79
CA ALA A 35 8.59 1.08 8.23
C ALA A 35 8.31 -0.20 9.05
N ALA A 36 7.61 -1.17 8.45
CA ALA A 36 7.40 -2.51 9.00
C ALA A 36 8.55 -3.48 8.71
N GLU A 37 9.60 -3.03 8.02
CA GLU A 37 10.75 -3.84 7.59
C GLU A 37 10.32 -5.03 6.71
N LEU A 38 9.25 -4.85 5.93
CA LEU A 38 8.76 -5.82 4.96
C LEU A 38 9.36 -5.51 3.59
N ALA A 39 10.14 -6.44 3.05
CA ALA A 39 10.52 -6.40 1.64
C ALA A 39 9.27 -6.55 0.76
N PHE A 40 9.27 -5.91 -0.40
CA PHE A 40 8.18 -6.03 -1.37
C PHE A 40 8.70 -5.88 -2.79
N GLY A 41 7.99 -6.46 -3.75
CA GLY A 41 8.33 -6.46 -5.16
C GLY A 41 7.74 -5.26 -5.90
N LYS A 42 7.19 -5.52 -7.08
CA LYS A 42 6.60 -4.48 -7.94
C LYS A 42 5.37 -3.90 -7.26
N THR A 43 5.16 -2.60 -7.47
CA THR A 43 3.97 -1.90 -6.99
C THR A 43 3.27 -1.20 -8.15
N GLU A 44 2.00 -1.50 -8.35
CA GLU A 44 1.14 -0.91 -9.37
C GLU A 44 -0.09 -0.28 -8.73
N VAL A 45 -0.52 0.85 -9.27
CA VAL A 45 -1.73 1.55 -8.83
C VAL A 45 -2.65 1.86 -9.99
N TYR A 46 -3.94 1.83 -9.67
CA TYR A 46 -5.02 2.03 -10.61
C TYR A 46 -6.03 2.99 -10.00
N ALA A 47 -6.58 3.89 -10.82
CA ALA A 47 -7.65 4.78 -10.40
C ALA A 47 -8.79 4.74 -11.41
N THR A 48 -10.00 4.83 -10.87
CA THR A 48 -11.24 5.12 -11.60
C THR A 48 -11.99 6.21 -10.84
N PRO A 49 -13.10 6.75 -11.37
CA PRO A 49 -13.90 7.74 -10.65
C PRO A 49 -14.44 7.29 -9.29
N ARG A 50 -14.40 6.00 -8.95
CA ARG A 50 -14.95 5.46 -7.70
C ARG A 50 -14.06 4.44 -6.99
N ARG A 51 -12.87 4.17 -7.53
CA ARG A 51 -11.97 3.13 -7.01
C ARG A 51 -10.53 3.59 -7.08
N LEU A 52 -9.77 3.31 -6.02
CA LEU A 52 -8.31 3.30 -6.03
C LEU A 52 -7.86 1.89 -5.69
N CYS A 53 -7.03 1.30 -6.54
CA CYS A 53 -6.50 -0.03 -6.31
C CYS A 53 -4.98 0.01 -6.27
N LEU A 54 -4.40 -0.83 -5.43
CA LEU A 54 -2.97 -1.05 -5.27
C LEU A 54 -2.70 -2.55 -5.36
N HIS A 55 -1.73 -2.94 -6.17
CA HIS A 55 -1.18 -4.29 -6.24
C HIS A 55 0.30 -4.25 -5.88
N VAL A 56 0.68 -5.00 -4.85
CA VAL A 56 2.07 -5.16 -4.42
C VAL A 56 2.45 -6.63 -4.50
N THR A 57 3.48 -6.96 -5.27
CA THR A 57 3.96 -8.35 -5.39
C THR A 57 4.96 -8.69 -4.30
N ASP A 58 5.20 -9.99 -4.12
CA ASP A 58 6.30 -10.51 -3.32
C ASP A 58 6.33 -10.06 -1.87
N ILE A 59 5.17 -9.99 -1.23
CA ILE A 59 5.06 -9.69 0.20
C ILE A 59 5.43 -10.94 1.00
N PRO A 60 6.31 -10.87 2.01
CA PRO A 60 6.58 -11.97 2.91
C PRO A 60 5.31 -12.42 3.63
N ALA A 61 5.08 -13.73 3.71
CA ALA A 61 3.95 -14.29 4.45
C ALA A 61 4.09 -14.09 5.98
N VAL A 62 5.30 -13.78 6.44
CA VAL A 62 5.64 -13.59 7.86
C VAL A 62 6.55 -12.38 7.96
N GLN A 63 6.26 -11.50 8.92
CA GLN A 63 7.10 -10.35 9.25
C GLN A 63 8.33 -10.82 10.06
N PRO A 64 9.52 -10.21 9.88
CA PRO A 64 10.68 -10.52 10.72
C PRO A 64 10.39 -10.27 12.21
N ASP A 65 11.06 -11.06 13.06
CA ASP A 65 10.98 -10.90 14.51
C ASP A 65 11.45 -9.50 14.92
N ARG A 66 10.62 -8.78 15.69
CA ARG A 66 10.94 -7.45 16.20
C ARG A 66 11.03 -7.45 17.72
N LYS A 67 12.21 -7.09 18.25
CA LYS A 67 12.38 -6.83 19.69
C LYS A 67 12.01 -5.39 20.00
N GLN A 68 10.90 -5.19 20.71
CA GLN A 68 10.49 -3.88 21.19
C GLN A 68 10.63 -3.84 22.73
N GLU A 69 11.64 -3.13 23.22
CA GLU A 69 11.79 -2.84 24.65
C GLU A 69 10.98 -1.59 24.97
N ARG A 70 9.97 -1.72 25.85
CA ARG A 70 9.22 -0.57 26.40
C ARG A 70 9.69 -0.37 27.83
N LYS A 71 10.40 0.74 28.08
CA LYS A 71 10.68 1.20 29.44
C LYS A 71 9.45 1.94 29.95
N GLY A 72 8.96 1.52 31.11
CA GLY A 72 7.85 2.16 31.81
C GLY A 72 8.24 3.52 32.37
#